data_AF-A0A7L8GGV6-F1
#
_entry.id   AF-A0A7L8GGV6-F1
#
_cell.length_a   1.000
_cell.length_b   1.000
_cell.length_c   1.000
_cell.angle_alpha   90.00
_cell.angle_beta   90.00
_cell.angle_gamma   90.00
#
_symmetry.space_group_name_H-M   'P 1'
#
loop_
_entity.id
_entity.type
_entity.pdbx_description
1 polymer ?
#
loop_
_entity_poly.entity_id
_entity_poly.type
_entity_poly.pdbx_seq_one_letter_code
_entity_poly.pdbx_strand_id
1 'polypeptide(L)'
;KLLLDIKIMANLMIILMFFISTMNNPLLMVLIILLQTIFISYLITYMYTTFWVSYILLLIFLGGMLVIFIYIASLTKIEEFSLK
;
A
#
# COMPACT_ATOMS: atom_id res chain seq x y z
N LYS A 1 18.43 -19.38 -5.14
CA LYS A 1 18.60 -18.15 -4.32
C LYS A 1 17.57 -17.11 -4.71
N LEU A 2 17.62 -16.62 -5.95
CA LEU A 2 16.60 -15.71 -6.53
C LEU A 2 15.13 -16.15 -6.31
N LEU A 3 14.80 -17.41 -6.63
CA LEU A 3 13.47 -17.98 -6.38
C LEU A 3 13.07 -18.08 -4.90
N LEU A 4 14.05 -18.25 -4.00
CA LEU A 4 13.81 -18.27 -2.55
C LEU A 4 13.48 -16.86 -2.06
N ASP A 5 14.25 -15.87 -2.52
CA ASP A 5 14.08 -14.46 -2.16
C ASP A 5 12.69 -13.97 -2.60
N ILE A 6 12.25 -14.35 -3.80
CA ILE A 6 10.89 -14.08 -4.31
C ILE A 6 9.81 -14.75 -3.45
N LYS A 7 10.01 -16.02 -3.06
CA LYS A 7 9.05 -16.74 -2.20
C LYS A 7 8.92 -16.10 -0.82
N ILE A 8 10.03 -15.66 -0.22
CA ILE A 8 10.03 -14.98 1.08
C ILE A 8 9.26 -13.67 1.00
N MET A 9 9.51 -12.86 -0.04
CA MET A 9 8.78 -11.62 -0.25
C MET A 9 7.29 -11.83 -0.55
N ALA A 10 6.92 -12.87 -1.30
CA ALA A 10 5.52 -13.21 -1.55
C ALA A 10 4.79 -13.63 -0.26
N ASN A 11 5.45 -14.39 0.62
CA ASN A 11 4.88 -14.75 1.92
C ASN A 11 4.65 -13.53 2.81
N LEU A 12 5.55 -12.54 2.80
CA LEU A 12 5.35 -11.27 3.51
C LEU A 12 4.10 -10.52 3.00
N MET A 13 3.83 -10.54 1.69
CA MET A 13 2.63 -9.92 1.13
C MET A 13 1.34 -10.58 1.62
N ILE A 14 1.32 -11.90 1.71
CA ILE A 14 0.15 -12.66 2.17
C ILE A 14 -0.15 -12.31 3.64
N ILE A 15 0.89 -12.19 4.46
CA ILE A 15 0.75 -11.78 5.86
C ILE A 15 0.15 -10.37 5.96
N LEU A 16 0.64 -9.41 5.18
CA LEU A 16 0.11 -8.04 5.16
C LEU A 16 -1.36 -8.01 4.73
N MET A 17 -1.78 -8.84 3.78
CA MET A 17 -3.19 -8.95 3.38
C MET A 17 -4.09 -9.44 4.52
N PHE A 18 -3.62 -10.39 5.34
CA PHE A 18 -4.34 -10.83 6.54
C PHE A 18 -4.44 -9.72 7.60
N PHE A 19 -3.44 -8.85 7.71
CA PHE A 19 -3.53 -7.69 8.59
C PHE A 19 -4.56 -6.67 8.08
N ILE A 20 -4.66 -6.45 6.78
CA ILE A 20 -5.68 -5.53 6.22
C ILE A 20 -7.09 -6.01 6.54
N SER A 21 -7.38 -7.30 6.43
CA SER A 21 -8.73 -7.83 6.66
C SER A 21 -9.21 -7.77 8.11
N THR A 22 -8.28 -7.63 9.06
CA THR A 22 -8.59 -7.56 10.50
C THR A 22 -8.67 -6.12 11.04
N MET A 23 -8.31 -5.13 10.23
CA MET A 23 -8.27 -3.73 10.64
C MET A 23 -9.59 -3.01 10.31
N ASN A 24 -10.19 -2.39 11.34
CA ASN A 24 -11.42 -1.59 11.17
C ASN A 24 -11.15 -0.13 10.80
N ASN A 25 -9.94 0.38 11.07
CA ASN A 25 -9.61 1.78 10.83
C ASN A 25 -9.19 1.97 9.36
N PRO A 26 -9.95 2.73 8.54
CA PRO A 26 -9.66 2.92 7.12
C PRO A 26 -8.31 3.60 6.89
N LEU A 27 -7.87 4.45 7.82
CA LEU A 27 -6.56 5.11 7.76
C LEU A 27 -5.41 4.10 7.85
N LEU A 28 -5.51 3.14 8.77
CA LEU A 28 -4.50 2.08 8.93
C LEU A 28 -4.50 1.14 7.72
N MET A 29 -5.67 0.84 7.16
CA MET A 29 -5.76 0.04 5.93
C MET A 29 -5.01 0.70 4.77
N VAL A 30 -5.19 2.02 4.57
CA VAL A 30 -4.48 2.77 3.51
C VAL A 30 -2.96 2.78 3.74
N LEU A 31 -2.51 2.92 4.99
CA LEU A 31 -1.07 2.87 5.33
C LEU A 31 -0.46 1.49 5.03
N ILE A 32 -1.17 0.40 5.32
CA ILE A 32 -0.69 -0.96 5.02
C ILE A 32 -0.64 -1.19 3.51
N ILE A 33 -1.62 -0.69 2.76
CA ILE A 33 -1.62 -0.75 1.28
C ILE A 33 -0.42 0.01 0.70
N LEU A 34 -0.09 1.21 1.22
CA LEU A 34 1.11 1.94 0.81
C LEU A 34 2.38 1.12 1.01
N LEU A 35 2.57 0.52 2.20
CA LEU A 35 3.71 -0.37 2.46
C LEU A 35 3.74 -1.56 1.49
N GLN A 36 2.59 -2.16 1.21
CA GLN A 36 2.50 -3.28 0.27
C GLN A 36 2.94 -2.89 -1.14
N THR A 37 2.54 -1.72 -1.63
CA THR A 37 2.91 -1.25 -2.98
C THR A 37 4.41 -1.01 -3.12
N ILE A 38 5.10 -0.58 -2.06
CA ILE A 38 6.56 -0.45 -2.03
C ILE A 38 7.19 -1.83 -2.20
N PHE A 39 6.75 -2.83 -1.46
CA PHE A 39 7.25 -4.21 -1.61
C PHE A 39 6.97 -4.78 -3.01
N ILE A 40 5.84 -4.44 -3.66
CA ILE A 40 5.51 -4.90 -5.02
C ILE A 40 6.46 -4.24 -6.03
N SER A 41 6.71 -2.94 -5.89
CA SER A 41 7.64 -2.22 -6.78
C SER A 41 9.06 -2.78 -6.68
N TYR A 42 9.49 -3.18 -5.48
CA TYR A 42 10.79 -3.83 -5.27
C TYR A 42 10.84 -5.21 -5.94
N LEU A 43 9.77 -6.01 -5.84
CA LEU A 43 9.66 -7.29 -6.53
C LEU A 43 9.74 -7.15 -8.05
N ILE A 44 9.02 -6.18 -8.63
CA ILE A 44 9.06 -5.93 -10.08
C ILE A 44 10.47 -5.52 -10.51
N THR A 45 11.12 -4.66 -9.73
CA THR A 45 12.50 -4.23 -9.96
C THR A 45 13.51 -5.38 -9.88
N TYR A 46 13.26 -6.35 -9.00
CA TYR A 46 14.12 -7.52 -8.86
C TYR A 46 13.96 -8.53 -10.02
N MET A 47 12.77 -8.56 -10.64
CA MET A 47 12.46 -9.47 -11.74
C MET A 47 12.84 -8.91 -13.12
N TYR A 48 12.71 -7.60 -13.30
CA TYR A 48 12.96 -6.93 -14.57
C TYR A 48 14.24 -6.09 -14.51
N THR A 49 15.00 -6.09 -15.61
CA THR A 49 16.26 -5.35 -15.70
C THR A 49 16.07 -3.83 -15.76
N THR A 50 14.89 -3.35 -16.17
CA THR A 50 14.60 -1.92 -16.32
C THR A 50 13.68 -1.41 -15.20
N PHE A 51 14.15 -0.41 -14.47
CA PHE A 51 13.42 0.26 -13.37
C PHE A 51 12.20 1.07 -13.81
N TRP A 52 11.97 1.26 -15.11
CA TRP A 52 10.98 2.20 -15.62
C TRP A 52 9.54 1.79 -15.27
N VAL A 53 9.23 0.49 -15.34
CA VAL A 53 7.88 -0.05 -15.03
C VAL A 53 7.58 0.00 -13.53
N SER A 54 8.53 -0.37 -12.67
CA SER A 54 8.35 -0.30 -11.22
C SER A 54 8.23 1.14 -10.71
N TYR A 55 8.94 2.08 -11.34
CA TYR A 55 8.88 3.50 -11.02
C TYR A 55 7.51 4.12 -11.34
N ILE A 56 6.97 3.86 -12.54
CA ILE A 56 5.65 4.37 -12.94
C ILE A 56 4.55 3.81 -12.02
N LEU A 57 4.62 2.51 -11.70
CA LEU A 57 3.68 1.86 -10.80
C LEU A 57 3.69 2.49 -9.40
N LEU A 58 4.88 2.81 -8.88
CA LEU A 58 5.04 3.47 -7.58
C LEU A 58 4.47 4.90 -7.58
N LEU A 59 4.70 5.68 -8.64
CA LEU A 59 4.16 7.04 -8.77
C LEU A 59 2.63 7.08 -8.83
N ILE A 60 2.03 6.18 -9.61
CA ILE A 60 0.55 6.12 -9.75
C ILE A 60 -0.08 5.73 -8.41
N PHE A 61 0.48 4.74 -7.71
CA PHE A 61 -0.06 4.30 -6.43
C PHE A 61 0.14 5.32 -5.30
N LEU A 62 1.31 5.97 -5.20
CA LEU A 62 1.50 7.06 -4.24
C LEU A 62 0.56 8.22 -4.52
N GLY A 63 0.42 8.65 -5.78
CA GLY A 63 -0.49 9.73 -6.15
C GLY A 63 -1.97 9.39 -5.85
N GLY A 64 -2.44 8.23 -6.31
CA GLY A 64 -3.83 7.81 -6.16
C GLY A 64 -4.24 7.56 -4.71
N MET A 65 -3.40 6.86 -3.93
CA MET A 65 -3.70 6.54 -2.54
C MET A 65 -3.64 7.78 -1.63
N LEU A 66 -2.79 8.77 -1.93
CA LEU A 66 -2.75 10.03 -1.17
C LEU A 66 -4.01 10.88 -1.35
N VAL A 67 -4.60 10.91 -2.55
CA VAL A 67 -5.86 11.63 -2.80
C VAL A 67 -7.00 10.99 -2.00
N ILE A 68 -7.09 9.65 -2.02
CA ILE A 68 -8.09 8.91 -1.22
C ILE A 68 -7.86 9.12 0.28
N PHE A 69 -6.60 9.15 0.72
CA PHE A 69 -6.25 9.43 2.11
C PHE A 69 -6.75 10.81 2.58
N ILE A 70 -6.48 11.86 1.80
CA ILE A 70 -6.95 13.22 2.10
C ILE A 70 -8.48 13.27 2.13
N TYR A 71 -9.14 12.56 1.20
CA TYR A 71 -10.60 12.47 1.15
C TYR A 71 -11.16 11.85 2.44
N ILE A 72 -10.70 10.67 2.85
CA ILE A 72 -11.18 9.99 4.06
C ILE A 72 -10.86 10.81 5.32
N ALA A 73 -9.66 11.41 5.40
CA ALA A 73 -9.27 12.27 6.52
C ALA A 73 -10.11 13.55 6.61
N SER A 74 -10.64 14.04 5.49
CA SER A 74 -11.55 15.20 5.47
C SER A 74 -12.96 14.85 5.97
N LEU A 75 -13.41 13.61 5.74
CA LEU A 75 -14.69 13.12 6.24
C LEU A 75 -14.71 12.94 7.76
N THR A 76 -13.66 12.34 8.34
CA THR A 76 -13.60 12.12 9.80
C THR A 76 -13.59 13.42 10.61
N LYS A 77 -13.02 14.51 10.06
CA LYS A 77 -13.05 15.83 10.73
C LYS A 77 -14.43 16.50 10.72
N ILE A 78 -15.31 16.17 9.79
CA ILE A 78 -16.63 16.80 9.67
C ILE A 78 -17.58 16.26 10.76
N GLU A 79 -17.53 14.97 11.06
CA GLU A 79 -18.41 14.35 12.06
C GLU A 79 -18.09 14.80 13.49
N GLU A 80 -16.81 14.90 13.87
CA GLU A 80 -16.40 15.33 15.22
C GLU A 80 -16.80 16.78 15.55
N PHE A 81 -16.97 17.64 14.54
CA PHE A 81 -17.40 19.04 14.74
C PHE A 81 -18.93 19.22 14.66
N SER A 82 -19.65 18.24 14.08
CA SER A 82 -21.12 18.22 14.03
C SER A 82 -21.79 17.70 15.31
N LEU A 83 -21.00 17.24 16.29
CA LEU A 83 -21.51 16.94 17.63
C LEU A 83 -21.58 18.22 18.46
N LYS A 84 -22.64 18.97 18.20
CA LYS A 84 -23.30 19.88 19.16
C LYS A 84 -24.72 19.37 19.41
#